data_AF-A0A9D8TRW9-F1
#
_entry.id   AF-A0A9D8TRW9-F1
#
_cell.length_a   1.000
_cell.length_b   1.000
_cell.length_c   1.000
_cell.angle_alpha   90.00
_cell.angle_beta   90.00
_cell.angle_gamma   90.00
#
_symmetry.space_group_name_H-M   'P 1'
#
loop_
_entity.id
_entity.type
_entity.pdbx_description
1 polymer ?
#
loop_
_entity_poly.entity_id
_entity_poly.type
_entity_poly.pdbx_seq_one_letter_code
_entity_poly.pdbx_strand_id
1 'polypeptide(L)'
;MLQEKISQCDIKSPEAYTGLHKKHEKSSSEFSELLSKAGAAGDNENELRQAVDGLQAVRATVSTFSLSCAETRELIVSNYVSRLSDDISTLLQKIREREEEEQEKVRAEAARKAAETEKKRAEKTAELQKLYDTARRKFAETVSSRNVPEKQAEKLNNLQELWAEASETHAGDPDYLRSFFSISIEPKIKKISADIAEWNSLLNEYNDRLLTYETLCQQLGAVPARFALTESSLVHMDSAIADLREAIDLREQELYIRKSIDEIMQEMGHEVLGYGKSDYSGADHRALYRFADNTAIGVTIDEDNNVCMELGGLDTTDREPDEREAMMLEEDMKNFCSDYRMIKEKLKARGIELLEGHELPPSAEYSQILNLTDYDIDERTMEEIMTSGRNTASQEEKKHLTIDK
;
A
#
# COMPACT_ATOMS: atom_id res chain seq x y z
N MET A 1 10.10 106.57 -27.76
CA MET A 1 9.19 107.06 -26.69
C MET A 1 9.91 107.41 -25.37
N LEU A 2 10.87 106.61 -24.88
CA LEU A 2 11.67 106.98 -23.69
C LEU A 2 12.69 108.10 -23.95
N GLN A 3 13.39 108.06 -25.09
CA GLN A 3 14.34 109.11 -25.51
C GLN A 3 13.69 110.49 -25.69
N GLU A 4 12.45 110.53 -26.15
CA GLU A 4 11.71 111.77 -26.45
C GLU A 4 11.25 112.50 -25.18
N LYS A 5 10.96 111.75 -24.11
CA LYS A 5 10.63 112.30 -22.79
C LYS A 5 11.86 112.73 -21.98
N ILE A 6 13.06 112.26 -22.34
CA ILE A 6 14.32 112.66 -21.71
C ILE A 6 14.80 114.02 -22.23
N SER A 7 14.52 114.36 -23.50
CA SER A 7 14.85 115.66 -24.09
C SER A 7 14.04 116.84 -23.52
N GLN A 8 12.96 116.58 -22.77
CA GLN A 8 12.12 117.61 -22.13
C GLN A 8 12.48 117.84 -20.65
N CYS A 9 13.36 117.02 -20.08
CA CYS A 9 13.85 117.19 -18.72
C CYS A 9 15.26 117.80 -18.78
N ASP A 10 15.45 118.98 -18.16
CA ASP A 10 16.73 119.68 -18.09
C ASP A 10 17.71 118.95 -17.12
N ILE A 11 18.18 117.78 -17.57
CA ILE A 11 19.09 116.90 -16.83
C ILE A 11 20.52 117.37 -17.10
N LYS A 12 21.15 117.98 -16.08
CA LYS A 12 22.50 118.56 -16.12
C LYS A 12 23.67 117.58 -16.37
N SER A 13 23.42 116.30 -16.66
CA SER A 13 24.46 115.35 -17.10
C SER A 13 23.85 114.20 -17.93
N PRO A 14 23.81 114.32 -19.26
CA PRO A 14 23.42 113.24 -20.17
C PRO A 14 24.34 112.01 -20.07
N GLU A 15 25.58 112.19 -19.62
CA GLU A 15 26.61 111.16 -19.57
C GLU A 15 26.34 110.08 -18.51
N ALA A 16 25.78 110.47 -17.35
CA ALA A 16 25.47 109.52 -16.27
C ALA A 16 24.32 108.56 -16.62
N TYR A 17 23.28 109.07 -17.30
CA TYR A 17 22.13 108.26 -17.73
C TYR A 17 22.51 107.30 -18.88
N THR A 18 23.31 107.78 -19.83
CA THR A 18 23.80 106.94 -20.94
C THR A 18 24.71 105.81 -20.42
N GLY A 19 25.48 106.07 -19.37
CA GLY A 19 26.27 105.05 -18.65
C GLY A 19 25.41 104.00 -17.94
N LEU A 20 24.29 104.40 -17.33
CA LEU A 20 23.37 103.49 -16.64
C LEU A 20 22.59 102.61 -17.64
N HIS A 21 22.11 103.21 -18.74
CA HIS A 21 21.45 102.48 -19.83
C HIS A 21 22.38 101.45 -20.47
N LYS A 22 23.63 101.82 -20.76
CA LYS A 22 24.65 100.88 -21.27
C LYS A 22 24.92 99.73 -20.30
N LYS A 23 24.97 100.00 -18.98
CA LYS A 23 25.16 98.94 -17.98
C LYS A 23 23.95 98.01 -17.93
N HIS A 24 22.73 98.54 -17.97
CA HIS A 24 21.51 97.74 -18.01
C HIS A 24 21.39 96.90 -19.29
N GLU A 25 21.63 97.48 -20.47
CA GLU A 25 21.64 96.73 -21.73
C GLU A 25 22.69 95.64 -21.74
N LYS A 26 23.91 95.92 -21.24
CA LYS A 26 24.98 94.94 -21.15
C LYS A 26 24.60 93.78 -20.22
N SER A 27 24.14 94.06 -19.00
CA SER A 27 23.73 93.00 -18.06
C SER A 27 22.50 92.23 -18.54
N SER A 28 21.56 92.88 -19.25
CA SER A 28 20.38 92.21 -19.79
C SER A 28 20.72 91.35 -21.03
N SER A 29 21.70 91.73 -21.85
CA SER A 29 22.17 90.92 -22.98
C SER A 29 22.97 89.72 -22.48
N GLU A 30 23.87 89.91 -21.51
CA GLU A 30 24.63 88.82 -20.86
C GLU A 30 23.69 87.79 -20.22
N PHE A 31 22.61 88.25 -19.57
CA PHE A 31 21.58 87.37 -19.00
C PHE A 31 20.78 86.61 -20.07
N SER A 32 20.40 87.27 -21.17
CA SER A 32 19.68 86.64 -22.28
C SER A 32 20.53 85.60 -23.01
N GLU A 33 21.84 85.83 -23.08
CA GLU A 33 22.81 84.90 -23.67
C GLU A 33 23.08 83.69 -22.76
N LEU A 34 23.05 83.86 -21.44
CA LEU A 34 23.14 82.74 -20.49
C LEU A 34 21.84 81.92 -20.47
N LEU A 35 20.68 82.55 -20.61
CA LEU A 35 19.38 81.88 -20.73
C LEU A 35 19.27 81.02 -22.01
N SER A 36 19.83 81.48 -23.13
CA SER A 36 19.86 80.68 -24.37
C SER A 36 20.84 79.52 -24.31
N LYS A 37 21.89 79.61 -23.49
CA LYS A 37 22.89 78.55 -23.25
C LYS A 37 22.48 77.57 -22.13
N ALA A 38 21.53 77.92 -21.28
CA ALA A 38 21.03 77.10 -20.17
C ALA A 38 20.18 75.88 -20.60
N GLY A 39 20.17 75.53 -21.89
CA GLY A 39 19.65 74.26 -22.39
C GLY A 39 20.57 73.05 -22.14
N ALA A 40 21.81 73.25 -21.70
CA ALA A 40 22.75 72.19 -21.36
C ALA A 40 23.03 72.17 -19.85
N ALA A 41 22.80 71.02 -19.23
CA ALA A 41 22.92 70.76 -17.80
C ALA A 41 24.37 70.93 -17.28
N GLY A 42 24.51 71.30 -16.00
CA GLY A 42 25.70 70.97 -15.22
C GLY A 42 26.24 72.08 -14.33
N ASP A 43 26.65 73.22 -14.88
CA ASP A 43 27.43 74.24 -14.14
C ASP A 43 26.75 75.62 -14.03
N ASN A 44 25.56 75.76 -14.61
CA ASN A 44 24.94 77.08 -14.80
C ASN A 44 24.25 77.65 -13.54
N GLU A 45 24.05 76.89 -12.46
CA GLU A 45 23.27 77.39 -11.30
C GLU A 45 24.01 78.49 -10.52
N ASN A 46 25.32 78.34 -10.34
CA ASN A 46 26.15 79.37 -9.71
C ASN A 46 26.31 80.60 -10.61
N GLU A 47 26.45 80.40 -11.92
CA GLU A 47 26.53 81.50 -12.90
C GLU A 47 25.20 82.26 -13.02
N LEU A 48 24.07 81.55 -12.96
CA LEU A 48 22.72 82.12 -12.87
C LEU A 48 22.55 82.93 -11.58
N ARG A 49 23.00 82.43 -10.43
CA ARG A 49 22.99 83.18 -9.17
C ARG A 49 23.84 84.44 -9.25
N GLN A 50 25.03 84.36 -9.84
CA GLN A 50 25.92 85.50 -10.00
C GLN A 50 25.35 86.58 -10.95
N ALA A 51 24.63 86.17 -11.99
CA ALA A 51 23.91 87.09 -12.88
C ALA A 51 22.69 87.73 -12.19
N VAL A 52 21.96 86.99 -11.35
CA VAL A 52 20.88 87.52 -10.51
C VAL A 52 21.42 88.55 -9.51
N ASP A 53 22.55 88.28 -8.85
CA ASP A 53 23.22 89.22 -7.95
C ASP A 53 23.67 90.50 -8.69
N GLY A 54 24.16 90.36 -9.92
CA GLY A 54 24.50 91.49 -10.80
C GLY A 54 23.28 92.37 -11.13
N LEU A 55 22.14 91.78 -11.45
CA LEU A 55 20.88 92.50 -11.68
C LEU A 55 20.34 93.15 -10.40
N GLN A 56 20.50 92.49 -9.24
CA GLN A 56 20.17 93.07 -7.93
C GLN A 56 21.06 94.29 -7.60
N ALA A 57 22.35 94.26 -7.97
CA ALA A 57 23.24 95.40 -7.81
C ALA A 57 22.86 96.58 -8.72
N VAL A 58 22.45 96.32 -9.97
CA VAL A 58 21.91 97.35 -10.87
C VAL A 58 20.60 97.92 -10.31
N ARG A 59 19.71 97.08 -9.78
CA ARG A 59 18.48 97.51 -9.09
C ARG A 59 18.79 98.41 -7.89
N ALA A 60 19.80 98.08 -7.08
CA ALA A 60 20.23 98.92 -5.96
C ALA A 60 20.82 100.27 -6.44
N THR A 61 21.52 100.28 -7.58
CA THR A 61 22.09 101.50 -8.18
C THR A 61 21.00 102.41 -8.78
N VAL A 62 19.97 101.84 -9.40
CA VAL A 62 18.77 102.56 -9.86
C VAL A 62 17.98 103.13 -8.67
N SER A 63 17.92 102.37 -7.57
CA SER A 63 17.28 102.80 -6.32
C SER A 63 18.00 103.99 -5.67
N THR A 64 19.30 104.19 -5.93
CA THR A 64 20.11 105.32 -5.45
C THR A 64 20.18 106.49 -6.42
N PHE A 65 20.03 106.26 -7.74
CA PHE A 65 19.81 107.31 -8.75
C PHE A 65 18.43 108.03 -8.57
N SER A 66 17.61 107.47 -7.70
CA SER A 66 16.23 107.83 -7.39
C SER A 66 16.02 109.15 -6.62
N LEU A 67 16.96 110.09 -6.67
CA LEU A 67 16.85 111.40 -6.00
C LEU A 67 16.50 112.57 -6.96
N SER A 68 16.20 112.31 -8.25
CA SER A 68 16.10 113.38 -9.26
C SER A 68 14.76 113.54 -10.01
N CYS A 69 13.81 112.58 -10.03
CA CYS A 69 12.48 112.81 -10.67
C CYS A 69 11.42 111.80 -10.16
N ALA A 70 10.31 112.30 -9.62
CA ALA A 70 9.34 111.50 -8.86
C ALA A 70 8.24 110.80 -9.70
N GLU A 71 7.86 111.33 -10.85
CA GLU A 71 6.63 110.88 -11.55
C GLU A 71 6.84 109.74 -12.58
N THR A 72 8.08 109.46 -13.01
CA THR A 72 8.43 108.31 -13.87
C THR A 72 8.86 107.06 -13.08
N ARG A 73 8.93 107.19 -11.75
CA ARG A 73 9.48 106.20 -10.78
C ARG A 73 8.55 105.00 -10.55
N GLU A 74 7.25 105.22 -10.48
CA GLU A 74 6.29 104.20 -10.05
C GLU A 74 5.97 103.20 -11.16
N LEU A 75 5.81 103.68 -12.39
CA LEU A 75 5.34 102.86 -13.51
C LEU A 75 6.41 101.87 -14.03
N ILE A 76 7.68 102.29 -14.06
CA ILE A 76 8.78 101.48 -14.60
C ILE A 76 9.26 100.46 -13.57
N VAL A 77 9.36 100.87 -12.29
CA VAL A 77 9.77 99.95 -11.21
C VAL A 77 8.67 98.92 -10.94
N SER A 78 7.39 99.32 -10.95
CA SER A 78 6.28 98.38 -10.75
C SER A 78 6.18 97.32 -11.86
N ASN A 79 6.22 97.72 -13.13
CA ASN A 79 6.14 96.77 -14.26
C ASN A 79 7.34 95.82 -14.31
N TYR A 80 8.56 96.34 -14.10
CA TYR A 80 9.76 95.53 -14.18
C TYR A 80 9.89 94.56 -13.00
N VAL A 81 9.53 94.99 -11.78
CA VAL A 81 9.50 94.13 -10.59
C VAL A 81 8.40 93.08 -10.68
N SER A 82 7.21 93.42 -11.20
CA SER A 82 6.12 92.46 -11.46
C SER A 82 6.59 91.36 -12.41
N ARG A 83 7.16 91.73 -13.55
CA ARG A 83 7.62 90.77 -14.56
C ARG A 83 8.72 89.85 -14.03
N LEU A 84 9.68 90.39 -13.28
CA LEU A 84 10.69 89.58 -12.59
C LEU A 84 10.07 88.62 -11.58
N SER A 85 9.04 89.04 -10.83
CA SER A 85 8.37 88.17 -9.86
C SER A 85 7.61 87.03 -10.54
N ASP A 86 6.99 87.27 -11.69
CA ASP A 86 6.30 86.26 -12.49
C ASP A 86 7.29 85.25 -13.09
N ASP A 87 8.42 85.73 -13.61
CA ASP A 87 9.50 84.89 -14.14
C ASP A 87 10.12 84.02 -13.03
N ILE A 88 10.38 84.58 -11.84
CA ILE A 88 10.86 83.82 -10.67
C ILE A 88 9.84 82.76 -10.24
N SER A 89 8.56 83.10 -10.19
CA SER A 89 7.50 82.16 -9.78
C SER A 89 7.38 80.99 -10.76
N THR A 90 7.44 81.27 -12.06
CA THR A 90 7.40 80.25 -13.13
C THR A 90 8.61 79.32 -13.06
N LEU A 91 9.80 79.84 -12.72
CA LEU A 91 11.01 79.04 -12.56
C LEU A 91 10.95 78.15 -11.32
N LEU A 92 10.46 78.67 -10.19
CA LEU A 92 10.27 77.88 -8.97
C LEU A 92 9.27 76.75 -9.19
N GLN A 93 8.21 76.97 -9.99
CA GLN A 93 7.27 75.93 -10.35
C GLN A 93 7.94 74.82 -11.18
N LYS A 94 8.73 75.16 -12.20
CA LYS A 94 9.45 74.18 -13.02
C LYS A 94 10.53 73.40 -12.27
N ILE A 95 11.11 73.97 -11.21
CA ILE A 95 12.04 73.26 -10.33
C ILE A 95 11.28 72.22 -9.51
N ARG A 96 10.14 72.59 -8.91
CA ARG A 96 9.29 71.65 -8.14
C ARG A 96 8.78 70.51 -9.01
N GLU A 97 8.29 70.80 -10.21
CA GLU A 97 7.82 69.78 -11.16
C GLU A 97 8.94 68.78 -11.51
N ARG A 98 10.18 69.26 -11.73
CA ARG A 98 11.33 68.37 -11.98
C ARG A 98 11.75 67.56 -10.75
N GLU A 99 11.70 68.15 -9.56
CA GLU A 99 11.99 67.44 -8.31
C GLU A 99 10.95 66.34 -8.03
N GLU A 100 9.68 66.60 -8.31
CA GLU A 100 8.60 65.61 -8.19
C GLU A 100 8.76 64.47 -9.19
N GLU A 101 9.05 64.76 -10.47
CA GLU A 101 9.30 63.75 -11.50
C GLU A 101 10.51 62.86 -11.15
N GLU A 102 11.59 63.44 -10.62
CA GLU A 102 12.78 62.68 -10.24
C GLU A 102 12.52 61.80 -9.00
N GLN A 103 11.79 62.32 -8.01
CA GLN A 103 11.37 61.51 -6.85
C GLN A 103 10.45 60.36 -7.26
N GLU A 104 9.55 60.57 -8.22
CA GLU A 104 8.66 59.53 -8.72
C GLU A 104 9.44 58.42 -9.45
N LYS A 105 10.44 58.78 -10.27
CA LYS A 105 11.34 57.79 -10.91
C LYS A 105 12.11 56.96 -9.89
N VAL A 106 12.68 57.61 -8.86
CA VAL A 106 13.40 56.90 -7.78
C VAL A 106 12.47 55.95 -7.01
N ARG A 107 11.25 56.39 -6.70
CA ARG A 107 10.24 55.54 -6.04
C ARG A 107 9.81 54.37 -6.92
N ALA A 108 9.60 54.59 -8.22
CA ALA A 108 9.24 53.54 -9.17
C ALA A 108 10.37 52.49 -9.32
N GLU A 109 11.63 52.91 -9.38
CA GLU A 109 12.77 51.99 -9.43
C GLU A 109 12.93 51.19 -8.13
N ALA A 110 12.76 51.83 -6.97
CA ALA A 110 12.76 51.17 -5.67
C ALA A 110 11.63 50.14 -5.55
N ALA A 111 10.42 50.48 -6.00
CA ALA A 111 9.28 49.57 -6.04
C ALA A 111 9.52 48.37 -6.96
N ARG A 112 10.14 48.58 -8.13
CA ARG A 112 10.52 47.49 -9.05
C ARG A 112 11.52 46.53 -8.42
N LYS A 113 12.56 47.06 -7.77
CA LYS A 113 13.58 46.25 -7.06
C LYS A 113 12.95 45.46 -5.90
N ALA A 114 12.07 46.08 -5.12
CA ALA A 114 11.33 45.42 -4.05
C ALA A 114 10.47 44.26 -4.60
N ALA A 115 9.69 44.51 -5.65
CA ALA A 115 8.86 43.49 -6.28
C ALA A 115 9.69 42.31 -6.85
N GLU A 116 10.87 42.59 -7.42
CA GLU A 116 11.77 41.53 -7.91
C GLU A 116 12.33 40.68 -6.76
N THR A 117 12.70 41.30 -5.63
CA THR A 117 13.16 40.56 -4.44
C THR A 117 12.05 39.73 -3.80
N GLU A 118 10.82 40.26 -3.77
CA GLU A 118 9.66 39.54 -3.25
C GLU A 118 9.31 38.34 -4.13
N LYS A 119 9.37 38.51 -5.46
CA LYS A 119 9.19 37.43 -6.42
C LYS A 119 10.22 36.31 -6.21
N LYS A 120 11.51 36.63 -6.10
CA LYS A 120 12.58 35.64 -5.84
C LYS A 120 12.38 34.93 -4.50
N ARG A 121 11.92 35.64 -3.48
CA ARG A 121 11.59 35.04 -2.17
C ARG A 121 10.40 34.08 -2.28
N ALA A 122 9.35 34.48 -2.98
CA ALA A 122 8.16 33.67 -3.21
C ALA A 122 8.48 32.39 -3.99
N GLU A 123 9.29 32.49 -5.04
CA GLU A 123 9.78 31.34 -5.83
C GLU A 123 10.56 30.36 -4.94
N LYS A 124 11.50 30.87 -4.13
CA LYS A 124 12.30 30.05 -3.21
C LYS A 124 11.43 29.33 -2.16
N THR A 125 10.42 30.01 -1.61
CA THR A 125 9.48 29.39 -0.66
C THR A 125 8.61 28.33 -1.31
N ALA A 126 8.17 28.54 -2.56
CA ALA A 126 7.37 27.57 -3.30
C ALA A 126 8.17 26.30 -3.65
N GLU A 127 9.45 26.45 -4.00
CA GLU A 127 10.34 25.31 -4.23
C GLU A 127 10.59 24.49 -2.96
N LEU A 128 10.81 25.18 -1.83
CA LEU A 128 10.97 24.54 -0.53
C LEU A 128 9.73 23.73 -0.15
N GLN A 129 8.54 24.31 -0.35
CA GLN A 129 7.27 23.61 -0.07
C GLN A 129 7.09 22.35 -0.93
N LYS A 130 7.39 22.43 -2.23
CA LYS A 130 7.34 21.26 -3.13
C LYS A 130 8.28 20.14 -2.69
N LEU A 131 9.46 20.50 -2.19
CA LEU A 131 10.42 19.53 -1.68
C LEU A 131 9.88 18.83 -0.43
N TYR A 132 9.29 19.58 0.51
CA TYR A 132 8.64 19.01 1.70
C TYR A 132 7.50 18.07 1.35
N ASP A 133 6.62 18.48 0.44
CA ASP A 133 5.49 17.66 0.02
C ASP A 133 5.95 16.37 -0.65
N THR A 134 7.05 16.43 -1.42
CA THR A 134 7.64 15.25 -2.06
C THR A 134 8.25 14.30 -1.05
N ALA A 135 9.02 14.81 -0.08
CA ALA A 135 9.60 14.01 0.99
C ALA A 135 8.50 13.34 1.82
N ARG A 136 7.50 14.11 2.26
CA ARG A 136 6.35 13.61 3.03
C ARG A 136 5.60 12.51 2.28
N ARG A 137 5.37 12.69 0.98
CA ARG A 137 4.72 11.68 0.14
C ARG A 137 5.53 10.39 0.09
N LYS A 138 6.84 10.46 -0.12
CA LYS A 138 7.73 9.28 -0.15
C LYS A 138 7.72 8.52 1.17
N PHE A 139 7.76 9.23 2.29
CA PHE A 139 7.64 8.61 3.61
C PHE A 139 6.26 7.95 3.79
N ALA A 140 5.17 8.64 3.43
CA ALA A 140 3.81 8.13 3.57
C ALA A 140 3.52 6.91 2.67
N GLU A 141 4.00 6.90 1.42
CA GLU A 141 3.89 5.77 0.48
C GLU A 141 4.55 4.50 1.04
N THR A 142 5.65 4.67 1.77
CA THR A 142 6.40 3.56 2.39
C THR A 142 5.63 2.90 3.54
N VAL A 143 4.79 3.66 4.25
CA VAL A 143 4.01 3.17 5.40
C VAL A 143 2.62 2.67 5.01
N SER A 144 1.93 3.37 4.11
CA SER A 144 0.48 3.22 3.94
C SER A 144 0.06 1.95 3.19
N SER A 145 1.00 1.19 2.63
CA SER A 145 0.68 0.10 1.71
C SER A 145 0.89 -1.31 2.29
N ARG A 146 1.45 -1.45 3.50
CA ARG A 146 2.04 -2.74 3.92
C ARG A 146 2.01 -2.95 5.44
N ASN A 147 2.00 -4.22 5.85
CA ASN A 147 2.38 -4.57 7.22
C ASN A 147 3.89 -4.27 7.34
N VAL A 148 4.21 -3.21 8.07
CA VAL A 148 5.60 -2.76 8.27
C VAL A 148 6.12 -3.43 9.54
N PRO A 149 7.21 -4.23 9.48
CA PRO A 149 7.79 -4.77 10.69
C PRO A 149 8.35 -3.64 11.56
N GLU A 150 8.27 -3.81 12.88
CA GLU A 150 8.63 -2.79 13.88
C GLU A 150 10.02 -2.19 13.66
N LYS A 151 11.01 -3.04 13.33
CA LYS A 151 12.39 -2.62 13.05
C LYS A 151 12.52 -1.72 11.82
N GLN A 152 11.66 -1.90 10.82
CA GLN A 152 11.65 -1.09 9.59
C GLN A 152 10.89 0.21 9.84
N ALA A 153 9.84 0.18 10.65
CA ALA A 153 9.12 1.37 11.10
C ALA A 153 10.03 2.30 11.93
N GLU A 154 10.80 1.74 12.86
CA GLU A 154 11.77 2.50 13.66
C GLU A 154 12.84 3.17 12.78
N LYS A 155 13.43 2.41 11.84
CA LYS A 155 14.40 2.98 10.88
C LYS A 155 13.78 4.10 10.04
N LEU A 156 12.51 3.97 9.66
CA LEU A 156 11.82 4.99 8.88
C LEU A 156 11.54 6.25 9.71
N ASN A 157 11.13 6.09 10.97
CA ASN A 157 10.93 7.20 11.91
C ASN A 157 12.25 7.96 12.15
N ASN A 158 13.35 7.24 12.40
CA ASN A 158 14.67 7.86 12.55
C ASN A 158 15.09 8.66 11.31
N LEU A 159 14.72 8.20 10.10
CA LEU A 159 14.98 8.96 8.86
C LEU A 159 14.07 10.17 8.68
N GLN A 160 12.82 10.10 9.17
CA GLN A 160 11.92 11.25 9.19
C GLN A 160 12.43 12.32 10.14
N GLU A 161 12.90 11.94 11.33
CA GLU A 161 13.52 12.84 12.30
C GLU A 161 14.78 13.49 11.73
N LEU A 162 15.69 12.71 11.13
CA LEU A 162 16.87 13.25 10.45
C LEU A 162 16.52 14.23 9.32
N TRP A 163 15.44 13.99 8.58
CA TRP A 163 14.94 14.92 7.57
C TRP A 163 14.39 16.20 8.21
N ALA A 164 13.62 16.08 9.30
CA ALA A 164 13.08 17.21 10.04
C ALA A 164 14.20 18.11 10.59
N GLU A 165 15.20 17.53 11.25
CA GLU A 165 16.36 18.24 11.80
C GLU A 165 17.17 18.97 10.71
N ALA A 166 17.46 18.29 9.59
CA ALA A 166 18.16 18.89 8.46
C ALA A 166 17.34 20.05 7.87
N SER A 167 16.02 19.88 7.81
CA SER A 167 15.11 20.88 7.27
C SER A 167 14.97 22.14 8.13
N GLU A 168 15.02 22.00 9.45
CA GLU A 168 15.04 23.13 10.39
C GLU A 168 16.38 23.86 10.34
N THR A 169 17.49 23.10 10.34
CA THR A 169 18.85 23.64 10.35
C THR A 169 19.18 24.39 9.04
N HIS A 170 18.67 23.90 7.90
CA HIS A 170 18.94 24.44 6.57
C HIS A 170 17.70 25.03 5.90
N ALA A 171 16.73 25.56 6.67
CA ALA A 171 15.47 26.11 6.17
C ALA A 171 15.61 27.22 5.10
N GLY A 172 16.79 27.82 4.97
CA GLY A 172 17.12 28.84 3.98
C GLY A 172 17.83 28.34 2.71
N ASP A 173 18.16 27.05 2.60
CA ASP A 173 18.97 26.50 1.49
C ASP A 173 18.26 25.31 0.80
N PRO A 174 17.45 25.58 -0.25
CA PRO A 174 16.73 24.55 -0.99
C PRO A 174 17.67 23.64 -1.79
N ASP A 175 18.84 24.11 -2.20
CA ASP A 175 19.80 23.33 -2.98
C ASP A 175 20.48 22.28 -2.09
N TYR A 176 20.86 22.69 -0.88
CA TYR A 176 21.34 21.76 0.14
C TYR A 176 20.30 20.68 0.46
N LEU A 177 19.06 21.08 0.78
CA LEU A 177 18.00 20.12 1.16
C LEU A 177 17.67 19.16 0.02
N ARG A 178 17.66 19.63 -1.24
CA ARG A 178 17.46 18.78 -2.42
C ARG A 178 18.58 17.76 -2.57
N SER A 179 19.83 18.20 -2.41
CA SER A 179 21.00 17.33 -2.48
C SER A 179 20.99 16.30 -1.36
N PHE A 180 20.74 16.73 -0.12
CA PHE A 180 20.66 15.86 1.05
C PHE A 180 19.55 14.81 0.91
N PHE A 181 18.35 15.22 0.46
CA PHE A 181 17.26 14.29 0.22
C PHE A 181 17.63 13.22 -0.82
N SER A 182 18.12 13.66 -1.98
CA SER A 182 18.46 12.77 -3.10
C SER A 182 19.60 11.79 -2.78
N ILE A 183 20.61 12.24 -2.03
CA ILE A 183 21.82 11.45 -1.77
C ILE A 183 21.70 10.59 -0.51
N SER A 184 21.08 11.12 0.56
CA SER A 184 21.11 10.47 1.87
C SER A 184 19.78 9.82 2.25
N ILE A 185 18.66 10.48 1.98
CA ILE A 185 17.34 10.04 2.44
C ILE A 185 16.70 9.07 1.44
N GLU A 186 16.63 9.45 0.17
CA GLU A 186 15.95 8.66 -0.87
C GLU A 186 16.51 7.23 -1.03
N PRO A 187 17.84 6.99 -1.07
CA PRO A 187 18.35 5.63 -1.18
C PRO A 187 18.03 4.76 0.03
N LYS A 188 17.99 5.37 1.23
CA LYS A 188 17.63 4.65 2.47
C LYS A 188 16.14 4.33 2.52
N ILE A 189 15.28 5.26 2.09
CA ILE A 189 13.83 4.99 1.92
C ILE A 189 13.64 3.84 0.92
N LYS A 190 14.33 3.86 -0.22
CA LYS A 190 14.26 2.79 -1.22
C LYS A 190 14.66 1.44 -0.64
N LYS A 191 15.77 1.38 0.12
CA LYS A 191 16.20 0.15 0.80
C LYS A 191 15.16 -0.36 1.79
N ILE A 192 14.64 0.52 2.65
CA ILE A 192 13.58 0.13 3.62
C ILE A 192 12.34 -0.37 2.88
N SER A 193 11.93 0.30 1.80
CA SER A 193 10.76 -0.12 1.01
C SER A 193 10.95 -1.51 0.35
N ALA A 194 12.18 -1.86 -0.02
CA ALA A 194 12.54 -3.18 -0.54
C ALA A 194 12.51 -4.24 0.56
N ASP A 195 13.13 -3.97 1.72
CA ASP A 195 13.11 -4.86 2.89
C ASP A 195 11.65 -5.13 3.35
N ILE A 196 10.79 -4.11 3.33
CA ILE A 196 9.36 -4.26 3.64
C ILE A 196 8.67 -5.11 2.55
N ALA A 197 9.00 -4.93 1.27
CA ALA A 197 8.41 -5.73 0.18
C ALA A 197 8.70 -7.22 0.36
N GLU A 198 9.97 -7.55 0.62
CA GLU A 198 10.44 -8.92 0.82
C GLU A 198 9.75 -9.57 2.03
N TRP A 199 9.70 -8.87 3.16
CA TRP A 199 9.02 -9.39 4.35
C TRP A 199 7.52 -9.60 4.13
N ASN A 200 6.84 -8.72 3.39
CA ASN A 200 5.41 -8.92 3.09
C ASN A 200 5.19 -10.09 2.12
N SER A 201 6.11 -10.31 1.17
CA SER A 201 6.06 -11.51 0.32
C SER A 201 6.15 -12.77 1.19
N LEU A 202 7.14 -12.82 2.08
CA LEU A 202 7.34 -13.94 3.00
C LEU A 202 6.13 -14.14 3.93
N LEU A 203 5.55 -13.06 4.46
CA LEU A 203 4.37 -13.12 5.31
C LEU A 203 3.15 -13.67 4.56
N ASN A 204 2.92 -13.23 3.33
CA ASN A 204 1.80 -13.71 2.53
C ASN A 204 1.95 -15.20 2.21
N GLU A 205 3.16 -15.61 1.81
CA GLU A 205 3.48 -17.02 1.56
C GLU A 205 3.35 -17.90 2.81
N TYR A 206 3.75 -17.37 3.97
CA TYR A 206 3.56 -18.03 5.26
C TYR A 206 2.09 -18.20 5.60
N ASN A 207 1.28 -17.13 5.46
CA ASN A 207 -0.14 -17.18 5.80
C ASN A 207 -0.92 -18.14 4.90
N ASP A 208 -0.60 -18.19 3.60
CA ASP A 208 -1.23 -19.10 2.65
C ASP A 208 -0.95 -20.59 2.98
N ARG A 209 0.31 -20.89 3.32
CA ARG A 209 0.72 -22.23 3.77
C ARG A 209 0.13 -22.59 5.12
N LEU A 210 0.13 -21.67 6.07
CA LEU A 210 -0.45 -21.89 7.39
C LEU A 210 -1.94 -22.19 7.28
N LEU A 211 -2.69 -21.45 6.46
CA LEU A 211 -4.11 -21.72 6.22
C LEU A 211 -4.33 -23.12 5.63
N THR A 212 -3.51 -23.50 4.65
CA THR A 212 -3.57 -24.84 4.05
C THR A 212 -3.30 -25.93 5.10
N TYR A 213 -2.24 -25.76 5.89
CA TYR A 213 -1.86 -26.68 6.96
C TYR A 213 -2.96 -26.83 8.02
N GLU A 214 -3.50 -25.71 8.53
CA GLU A 214 -4.57 -25.70 9.53
C GLU A 214 -5.84 -26.39 9.02
N THR A 215 -6.18 -26.19 7.73
CA THR A 215 -7.33 -26.85 7.11
C THR A 215 -7.14 -28.36 7.03
N LEU A 216 -5.95 -28.83 6.64
CA LEU A 216 -5.64 -30.27 6.59
C LEU A 216 -5.62 -30.90 8.00
N CYS A 217 -5.07 -30.21 8.99
CA CYS A 217 -5.14 -30.64 10.38
C CYS A 217 -6.60 -30.77 10.86
N GLN A 218 -7.47 -29.82 10.51
CA GLN A 218 -8.88 -29.88 10.87
C GLN A 218 -9.59 -31.08 10.24
N GLN A 219 -9.30 -31.40 8.97
CA GLN A 219 -9.87 -32.57 8.29
C GLN A 219 -9.48 -33.90 8.97
N LEU A 220 -8.25 -33.99 9.49
CA LEU A 220 -7.77 -35.16 10.22
C LEU A 220 -8.09 -35.14 11.73
N GLY A 221 -8.68 -34.06 12.25
CA GLY A 221 -8.89 -33.87 13.69
C GLY A 221 -7.60 -33.68 14.50
N ALA A 222 -6.49 -33.32 13.85
CA ALA A 222 -5.19 -33.09 14.47
C ALA A 222 -5.06 -31.65 15.01
N VAL A 223 -4.24 -31.47 16.04
CA VAL A 223 -3.96 -30.14 16.61
C VAL A 223 -2.84 -29.48 15.81
N PRO A 224 -3.04 -28.27 15.23
CA PRO A 224 -2.01 -27.58 14.46
C PRO A 224 -0.79 -27.21 15.31
N ALA A 225 0.40 -27.50 14.80
CA ALA A 225 1.66 -27.04 15.40
C ALA A 225 1.91 -25.54 15.11
N ARG A 226 2.71 -24.89 15.98
CA ARG A 226 3.11 -23.49 15.79
C ARG A 226 4.44 -23.41 15.03
N PHE A 227 4.46 -22.63 13.95
CA PHE A 227 5.66 -22.37 13.16
C PHE A 227 6.12 -20.92 13.33
N ALA A 228 7.43 -20.68 13.36
CA ALA A 228 7.96 -19.32 13.35
C ALA A 228 7.91 -18.72 11.92
N LEU A 229 7.85 -17.40 11.79
CA LEU A 229 7.92 -16.72 10.49
C LEU A 229 9.37 -16.70 9.99
N THR A 230 9.82 -17.79 9.38
CA THR A 230 11.15 -17.92 8.77
C THR A 230 11.08 -18.76 7.49
N GLU A 231 12.03 -18.59 6.57
CA GLU A 231 12.11 -19.41 5.35
C GLU A 231 12.26 -20.91 5.66
N SER A 232 13.06 -21.26 6.67
CA SER A 232 13.21 -22.66 7.10
C SER A 232 11.87 -23.25 7.59
N SER A 233 11.06 -22.45 8.30
CA SER A 233 9.74 -22.90 8.73
C SER A 233 8.76 -23.11 7.58
N LEU A 234 8.89 -22.40 6.46
CA LEU A 234 8.10 -22.68 5.25
C LEU A 234 8.39 -24.07 4.70
N VAL A 235 9.67 -24.46 4.63
CA VAL A 235 10.07 -25.80 4.18
C VAL A 235 9.52 -26.88 5.11
N HIS A 236 9.57 -26.66 6.42
CA HIS A 236 8.98 -27.58 7.39
C HIS A 236 7.45 -27.66 7.27
N MET A 237 6.76 -26.55 7.01
CA MET A 237 5.33 -26.57 6.74
C MET A 237 5.00 -27.30 5.44
N ASP A 238 5.76 -27.08 4.36
CA ASP A 238 5.55 -27.77 3.09
C ASP A 238 5.71 -29.30 3.24
N SER A 239 6.70 -29.75 4.03
CA SER A 239 6.84 -31.17 4.39
C SER A 239 5.64 -31.68 5.19
N ALA A 240 5.24 -30.97 6.24
CA ALA A 240 4.10 -31.38 7.06
C ALA A 240 2.78 -31.40 6.27
N ILE A 241 2.59 -30.47 5.33
CA ILE A 241 1.45 -30.44 4.40
C ILE A 241 1.48 -31.68 3.50
N ALA A 242 2.65 -32.09 3.00
CA ALA A 242 2.78 -33.30 2.19
C ALA A 242 2.39 -34.55 2.98
N ASP A 243 2.91 -34.70 4.20
CA ASP A 243 2.60 -35.83 5.07
C ASP A 243 1.10 -35.89 5.42
N LEU A 244 0.48 -34.74 5.70
CA LEU A 244 -0.97 -34.66 5.98
C LEU A 244 -1.82 -35.00 4.75
N ARG A 245 -1.40 -34.58 3.55
CA ARG A 245 -2.10 -34.93 2.31
C ARG A 245 -2.04 -36.43 2.05
N GLU A 246 -0.86 -37.03 2.21
CA GLU A 246 -0.69 -38.48 2.08
C GLU A 246 -1.60 -39.23 3.08
N ALA A 247 -1.66 -38.79 4.33
CA ALA A 247 -2.56 -39.38 5.33
C ALA A 247 -4.05 -39.25 4.98
N ILE A 248 -4.47 -38.12 4.37
CA ILE A 248 -5.84 -37.94 3.89
C ILE A 248 -6.11 -38.86 2.71
N ASP A 249 -5.21 -38.92 1.73
CA ASP A 249 -5.35 -39.75 0.54
C ASP A 249 -5.47 -41.24 0.93
N LEU A 250 -4.65 -41.71 1.89
CA LEU A 250 -4.73 -43.08 2.43
C LEU A 250 -6.10 -43.34 3.09
N ARG A 251 -6.60 -42.40 3.89
CA ARG A 251 -7.92 -42.52 4.52
C ARG A 251 -9.06 -42.53 3.50
N GLU A 252 -8.95 -41.74 2.43
CA GLU A 252 -9.94 -41.74 1.35
C GLU A 252 -9.93 -43.03 0.54
N GLN A 253 -8.74 -43.60 0.27
CA GLN A 253 -8.59 -44.90 -0.38
C GLN A 253 -9.23 -46.01 0.44
N GLU A 254 -8.96 -46.04 1.74
CA GLU A 254 -9.53 -47.01 2.66
C GLU A 254 -11.07 -46.93 2.66
N LEU A 255 -11.64 -45.72 2.77
CA LEU A 255 -13.09 -45.50 2.68
C LEU A 255 -13.68 -45.92 1.34
N TYR A 256 -12.95 -45.70 0.24
CA TYR A 256 -13.36 -46.12 -1.09
C TYR A 256 -13.43 -47.65 -1.22
N ILE A 257 -12.44 -48.36 -0.69
CA ILE A 257 -12.40 -49.83 -0.69
C ILE A 257 -13.56 -50.38 0.15
N ARG A 258 -13.71 -49.91 1.40
CA ARG A 258 -14.81 -50.30 2.30
C ARG A 258 -16.18 -50.17 1.62
N LYS A 259 -16.47 -48.97 1.11
CA LYS A 259 -17.73 -48.67 0.43
C LYS A 259 -17.94 -49.52 -0.82
N SER A 260 -16.87 -49.78 -1.58
CA SER A 260 -16.96 -50.59 -2.79
C SER A 260 -17.29 -52.05 -2.49
N ILE A 261 -16.73 -52.61 -1.40
CA ILE A 261 -17.06 -53.96 -0.95
C ILE A 261 -18.52 -54.02 -0.49
N ASP A 262 -18.95 -53.09 0.38
CA ASP A 262 -20.34 -53.03 0.86
C ASP A 262 -21.35 -53.02 -0.31
N GLU A 263 -21.12 -52.16 -1.30
CA GLU A 263 -22.00 -52.04 -2.47
C GLU A 263 -21.99 -53.32 -3.32
N ILE A 264 -20.84 -53.95 -3.54
CA ILE A 264 -20.75 -55.20 -4.31
C ILE A 264 -21.46 -56.35 -3.58
N MET A 265 -21.27 -56.47 -2.27
CA MET A 265 -21.92 -57.49 -1.45
C MET A 265 -23.44 -57.34 -1.52
N GLN A 266 -23.95 -56.12 -1.36
CA GLN A 266 -25.39 -55.84 -1.48
C GLN A 266 -25.92 -56.10 -2.89
N GLU A 267 -25.19 -55.71 -3.95
CA GLU A 267 -25.54 -56.02 -5.34
C GLU A 267 -25.66 -57.52 -5.60
N MET A 268 -24.85 -58.33 -4.91
CA MET A 268 -24.86 -59.79 -5.00
C MET A 268 -25.90 -60.46 -4.08
N GLY A 269 -26.61 -59.67 -3.28
CA GLY A 269 -27.68 -60.15 -2.39
C GLY A 269 -27.19 -60.56 -1.01
N HIS A 270 -25.93 -60.29 -0.66
CA HIS A 270 -25.43 -60.48 0.69
C HIS A 270 -25.79 -59.26 1.56
N GLU A 271 -26.68 -59.47 2.52
CA GLU A 271 -27.12 -58.43 3.46
C GLU A 271 -26.05 -58.15 4.51
N VAL A 272 -25.83 -56.88 4.85
CA VAL A 272 -24.93 -56.50 5.95
C VAL A 272 -25.58 -56.85 7.28
N LEU A 273 -24.94 -57.73 8.05
CA LEU A 273 -25.39 -58.11 9.39
C LEU A 273 -24.93 -57.12 10.45
N GLY A 274 -23.70 -56.62 10.33
CA GLY A 274 -23.13 -55.65 11.25
C GLY A 274 -21.67 -55.36 10.96
N TYR A 275 -21.19 -54.30 11.60
CA TYR A 275 -19.79 -53.87 11.54
C TYR A 275 -19.09 -54.20 12.84
N GLY A 276 -17.80 -54.51 12.80
CA GLY A 276 -17.03 -54.89 13.97
C GLY A 276 -17.03 -53.77 15.01
N LYS A 277 -17.22 -54.14 16.27
CA LYS A 277 -17.05 -53.23 17.40
C LYS A 277 -15.61 -52.74 17.42
N SER A 278 -15.48 -51.43 17.46
CA SER A 278 -14.20 -50.75 17.45
C SER A 278 -13.62 -50.79 18.85
N ASP A 279 -12.85 -51.83 19.18
CA ASP A 279 -12.13 -51.89 20.46
C ASP A 279 -10.78 -52.62 20.38
N TYR A 280 -9.73 -51.90 20.83
CA TYR A 280 -8.36 -52.28 21.27
C TYR A 280 -7.12 -52.31 20.35
N SER A 281 -7.18 -52.27 19.02
CA SER A 281 -5.93 -52.15 18.20
C SER A 281 -5.93 -51.10 17.10
N GLY A 282 -7.08 -50.48 16.80
CA GLY A 282 -7.12 -49.21 16.08
C GLY A 282 -7.10 -49.25 14.55
N ALA A 283 -7.20 -50.41 13.88
CA ALA A 283 -6.98 -50.37 12.43
C ALA A 283 -7.67 -51.36 11.48
N ASP A 284 -8.63 -52.17 11.92
CA ASP A 284 -9.26 -53.11 10.99
C ASP A 284 -10.74 -52.76 10.73
N HIS A 285 -11.08 -52.53 9.46
CA HIS A 285 -12.49 -52.58 9.06
C HIS A 285 -12.93 -54.03 9.08
N ARG A 286 -13.89 -54.37 9.94
CA ARG A 286 -14.52 -55.68 9.96
C ARG A 286 -15.99 -55.54 9.65
N ALA A 287 -16.50 -56.35 8.73
CA ALA A 287 -17.91 -56.38 8.35
C ALA A 287 -18.37 -57.83 8.18
N LEU A 288 -19.60 -58.12 8.62
CA LEU A 288 -20.26 -59.41 8.40
C LEU A 288 -21.37 -59.27 7.38
N TYR A 289 -21.37 -60.17 6.39
CA TYR A 289 -22.40 -60.25 5.36
C TYR A 289 -23.08 -61.61 5.39
N ARG A 290 -24.41 -61.63 5.30
CA ARG A 290 -25.21 -62.85 5.29
C ARG A 290 -24.90 -63.70 4.05
N PHE A 291 -24.56 -64.97 4.27
CA PHE A 291 -24.44 -65.95 3.18
C PHE A 291 -25.61 -66.93 3.19
N ALA A 292 -25.87 -67.57 4.33
CA ALA A 292 -27.03 -68.43 4.56
C ALA A 292 -27.65 -68.12 5.95
N ASP A 293 -28.60 -68.96 6.38
CA ASP A 293 -29.33 -68.75 7.65
C ASP A 293 -28.39 -68.70 8.86
N ASN A 294 -27.34 -69.53 8.86
CA ASN A 294 -26.37 -69.70 9.96
C ASN A 294 -24.92 -69.41 9.57
N THR A 295 -24.66 -68.92 8.36
CA THR A 295 -23.30 -68.68 7.87
C THR A 295 -23.18 -67.29 7.28
N ALA A 296 -21.99 -66.70 7.44
CA ALA A 296 -21.69 -65.36 6.99
C ALA A 296 -20.29 -65.28 6.39
N ILE A 297 -20.11 -64.25 5.56
CA ILE A 297 -18.82 -63.83 5.05
C ILE A 297 -18.30 -62.72 5.97
N GLY A 298 -17.22 -63.00 6.68
CA GLY A 298 -16.41 -61.99 7.36
C GLY A 298 -15.48 -61.34 6.35
N VAL A 299 -15.50 -60.01 6.29
CA VAL A 299 -14.52 -59.23 5.54
C VAL A 299 -13.71 -58.40 6.52
N THR A 300 -12.39 -58.53 6.43
CA THR A 300 -11.43 -57.75 7.19
C THR A 300 -10.53 -56.96 6.24
N ILE A 301 -10.32 -55.68 6.52
CA ILE A 301 -9.37 -54.83 5.80
C ILE A 301 -8.35 -54.32 6.81
N ASP A 302 -7.07 -54.58 6.55
CA ASP A 302 -5.96 -54.16 7.41
C ASP A 302 -5.45 -52.75 7.09
N GLU A 303 -4.47 -52.26 7.87
CA GLU A 303 -3.80 -50.96 7.69
C GLU A 303 -3.19 -50.75 6.31
N ASP A 304 -2.74 -51.83 5.67
CA ASP A 304 -2.13 -51.83 4.35
C ASP A 304 -3.17 -51.98 3.22
N ASN A 305 -4.46 -51.89 3.55
CA ASN A 305 -5.60 -52.09 2.66
C ASN A 305 -5.68 -53.51 2.05
N ASN A 306 -5.07 -54.52 2.67
CA ASN A 306 -5.26 -55.90 2.27
C ASN A 306 -6.64 -56.38 2.73
N VAL A 307 -7.39 -56.97 1.81
CA VAL A 307 -8.73 -57.49 2.08
C VAL A 307 -8.66 -59.00 2.28
N CYS A 308 -9.09 -59.46 3.45
CA CYS A 308 -9.33 -60.86 3.75
C CYS A 308 -10.83 -61.14 3.75
N MET A 309 -11.25 -62.23 3.10
CA MET A 309 -12.63 -62.70 3.10
C MET A 309 -12.67 -64.13 3.61
N GLU A 310 -13.47 -64.37 4.64
CA GLU A 310 -13.58 -65.66 5.30
C GLU A 310 -15.05 -66.06 5.46
N LEU A 311 -15.36 -67.34 5.29
CA LEU A 311 -16.71 -67.88 5.49
C LEU A 311 -16.74 -68.69 6.77
N GLY A 312 -17.71 -68.41 7.64
CA GLY A 312 -17.83 -69.08 8.94
C GLY A 312 -19.26 -69.19 9.44
N GLY A 313 -19.44 -70.06 10.43
CA GLY A 313 -20.70 -70.24 11.14
C GLY A 313 -20.96 -69.12 12.13
N LEU A 314 -22.21 -68.81 12.42
CA LEU A 314 -22.57 -67.71 13.33
C LEU A 314 -22.89 -68.24 14.74
N ASP A 315 -22.24 -67.68 15.76
CA ASP A 315 -22.55 -67.94 17.17
C ASP A 315 -22.28 -66.69 18.04
N THR A 316 -22.69 -66.70 19.31
CA THR A 316 -22.39 -65.65 20.30
C THR A 316 -21.14 -65.90 21.13
N THR A 317 -20.45 -67.01 20.90
CA THR A 317 -19.26 -67.38 21.67
C THR A 317 -18.17 -67.91 20.76
N ASP A 318 -16.93 -67.56 21.05
CA ASP A 318 -15.76 -68.16 20.39
C ASP A 318 -15.65 -69.64 20.74
N ARG A 319 -15.78 -70.50 19.73
CA ARG A 319 -15.62 -71.95 19.85
C ARG A 319 -15.21 -72.55 18.51
N GLU A 320 -14.68 -73.76 18.55
CA GLU A 320 -14.50 -74.56 17.35
C GLU A 320 -15.85 -75.10 16.86
N PRO A 321 -16.07 -75.20 15.53
CA PRO A 321 -17.22 -75.89 14.98
C PRO A 321 -17.14 -77.39 15.31
N ASP A 322 -18.29 -78.02 15.52
CA ASP A 322 -18.33 -79.47 15.63
C ASP A 322 -18.10 -80.16 14.27
N GLU A 323 -17.89 -81.49 14.25
CA GLU A 323 -17.60 -82.22 13.01
C GLU A 323 -18.69 -82.03 11.94
N ARG A 324 -19.94 -81.86 12.34
CA ARG A 324 -21.06 -81.71 11.42
C ARG A 324 -21.14 -80.29 10.89
N GLU A 325 -21.00 -79.29 11.75
CA GLU A 325 -20.89 -77.88 11.37
C GLU A 325 -19.71 -77.67 10.42
N ALA A 326 -18.55 -78.28 10.70
CA ALA A 326 -17.37 -78.20 9.85
C ALA A 326 -17.62 -78.77 8.44
N MET A 327 -18.33 -79.90 8.33
CA MET A 327 -18.72 -80.47 7.03
C MET A 327 -19.70 -79.57 6.27
N MET A 328 -20.68 -78.97 6.96
CA MET A 328 -21.61 -78.02 6.35
C MET A 328 -20.90 -76.74 5.89
N LEU A 329 -19.98 -76.22 6.70
CA LEU A 329 -19.16 -75.06 6.34
C LEU A 329 -18.27 -75.33 5.15
N GLU A 330 -17.71 -76.54 5.02
CA GLU A 330 -16.95 -76.92 3.82
C GLU A 330 -17.82 -76.89 2.55
N GLU A 331 -19.09 -77.30 2.64
CA GLU A 331 -20.03 -77.21 1.52
C GLU A 331 -20.36 -75.75 1.17
N ASP A 332 -20.62 -74.91 2.17
CA ASP A 332 -20.85 -73.47 1.99
C ASP A 332 -19.62 -72.76 1.39
N MET A 333 -18.41 -73.12 1.81
CA MET A 333 -17.16 -72.62 1.23
C MET A 333 -17.05 -72.98 -0.26
N LYS A 334 -17.43 -74.19 -0.66
CA LYS A 334 -17.46 -74.60 -2.08
C LYS A 334 -18.46 -73.77 -2.88
N ASN A 335 -19.62 -73.48 -2.30
CA ASN A 335 -20.64 -72.64 -2.93
C ASN A 335 -20.17 -71.18 -3.06
N PHE A 336 -19.47 -70.66 -2.03
CA PHE A 336 -18.95 -69.30 -2.04
C PHE A 336 -17.83 -69.08 -3.07
N CYS A 337 -17.10 -70.12 -3.50
CA CYS A 337 -16.05 -69.98 -4.52
C CYS A 337 -16.54 -69.31 -5.83
N SER A 338 -17.79 -69.53 -6.25
CA SER A 338 -18.31 -68.84 -7.44
C SER A 338 -18.55 -67.34 -7.18
N ASP A 339 -19.09 -67.03 -6.02
CA ASP A 339 -19.40 -65.66 -5.60
C ASP A 339 -18.11 -64.87 -5.40
N TYR A 340 -17.12 -65.46 -4.75
CA TYR A 340 -15.78 -64.87 -4.59
C TYR A 340 -15.14 -64.48 -5.93
N ARG A 341 -15.26 -65.33 -6.98
CA ARG A 341 -14.79 -64.98 -8.32
C ARG A 341 -15.51 -63.75 -8.89
N MET A 342 -16.84 -63.67 -8.72
CA MET A 342 -17.63 -62.52 -9.18
C MET A 342 -17.31 -61.24 -8.40
N ILE A 343 -17.11 -61.34 -7.08
CA ILE A 343 -16.69 -60.23 -6.22
C ILE A 343 -15.34 -59.69 -6.71
N LYS A 344 -14.36 -60.57 -6.96
CA LYS A 344 -13.03 -60.20 -7.49
C LYS A 344 -13.13 -59.48 -8.84
N GLU A 345 -13.96 -59.97 -9.76
CA GLU A 345 -14.19 -59.32 -11.05
C GLU A 345 -14.84 -57.93 -10.91
N LYS A 346 -15.84 -57.78 -10.03
CA LYS A 346 -16.50 -56.50 -9.76
C LYS A 346 -15.57 -55.50 -9.08
N LEU A 347 -14.78 -55.93 -8.09
CA LEU A 347 -13.78 -55.08 -7.43
C LEU A 347 -12.74 -54.60 -8.44
N LYS A 348 -12.26 -55.49 -9.31
CA LYS A 348 -11.31 -55.14 -10.37
C LYS A 348 -11.88 -54.13 -11.36
N ALA A 349 -13.17 -54.25 -11.70
CA ALA A 349 -13.86 -53.26 -12.55
C ALA A 349 -13.96 -51.87 -11.89
N ARG A 350 -13.90 -51.80 -10.55
CA ARG A 350 -13.83 -50.57 -9.76
C ARG A 350 -12.39 -50.12 -9.46
N GLY A 351 -11.38 -50.78 -10.04
CA GLY A 351 -9.96 -50.46 -9.85
C GLY A 351 -9.34 -51.01 -8.56
N ILE A 352 -10.03 -51.91 -7.87
CA ILE A 352 -9.52 -52.57 -6.64
C ILE A 352 -9.10 -53.99 -7.03
N GLU A 353 -7.80 -54.30 -6.93
CA GLU A 353 -7.28 -55.62 -7.26
C GLU A 353 -6.84 -56.37 -6.01
N LEU A 354 -7.46 -57.53 -5.77
CA LEU A 354 -7.07 -58.43 -4.68
C LEU A 354 -5.79 -59.18 -5.05
N LEU A 355 -4.86 -59.30 -4.09
CA LEU A 355 -3.62 -60.04 -4.28
C LEU A 355 -3.90 -61.51 -4.64
N GLU A 356 -3.23 -62.01 -5.67
CA GLU A 356 -3.36 -63.40 -6.12
C GLU A 356 -2.50 -64.36 -5.30
N GLY A 357 -2.93 -65.61 -5.17
CA GLY A 357 -2.12 -66.70 -4.60
C GLY A 357 -2.28 -66.93 -3.09
N HIS A 358 -3.16 -66.18 -2.42
CA HIS A 358 -3.49 -66.35 -0.99
C HIS A 358 -4.83 -67.07 -0.75
N GLU A 359 -5.45 -67.57 -1.81
CA GLU A 359 -6.75 -68.27 -1.77
C GLU A 359 -6.56 -69.69 -1.22
N LEU A 360 -7.23 -70.03 -0.12
CA LEU A 360 -7.24 -71.38 0.43
C LEU A 360 -8.37 -72.22 -0.17
N PRO A 361 -8.16 -73.51 -0.44
CA PRO A 361 -9.24 -74.37 -0.92
C PRO A 361 -10.27 -74.60 0.19
N PRO A 362 -11.56 -74.80 -0.15
CA PRO A 362 -12.58 -75.23 0.82
C PRO A 362 -12.13 -76.50 1.55
N SER A 363 -12.14 -76.46 2.89
CA SER A 363 -11.78 -77.59 3.75
C SER A 363 -12.44 -77.42 5.12
N ALA A 364 -12.93 -78.52 5.69
CA ALA A 364 -13.38 -78.54 7.08
C ALA A 364 -12.29 -78.07 8.07
N GLU A 365 -11.00 -78.21 7.75
CA GLU A 365 -9.90 -77.72 8.59
C GLU A 365 -9.83 -76.19 8.71
N TYR A 366 -10.43 -75.46 7.75
CA TYR A 366 -10.51 -74.00 7.77
C TYR A 366 -11.87 -73.49 8.27
N SER A 367 -12.73 -74.41 8.74
CA SER A 367 -14.03 -74.03 9.28
C SER A 367 -13.87 -73.32 10.62
N GLN A 368 -14.65 -72.27 10.81
CA GLN A 368 -14.57 -71.41 12.00
C GLN A 368 -15.94 -70.83 12.35
N ILE A 369 -16.04 -70.38 13.59
CA ILE A 369 -17.21 -69.67 14.12
C ILE A 369 -16.89 -68.18 14.21
N LEU A 370 -17.74 -67.37 13.59
CA LEU A 370 -17.73 -65.91 13.64
C LEU A 370 -18.61 -65.47 14.81
N ASN A 371 -17.98 -64.89 15.82
CA ASN A 371 -18.65 -64.46 17.03
C ASN A 371 -19.41 -63.15 16.81
N LEU A 372 -20.74 -63.24 16.81
CA LEU A 372 -21.65 -62.12 16.61
C LEU A 372 -21.51 -61.03 17.69
N THR A 373 -20.97 -61.35 18.87
CA THR A 373 -20.80 -60.35 19.93
C THR A 373 -19.68 -59.35 19.64
N ASP A 374 -18.76 -59.69 18.73
CA ASP A 374 -17.70 -58.81 18.26
C ASP A 374 -18.19 -57.74 17.27
N TYR A 375 -19.46 -57.81 16.87
CA TYR A 375 -20.06 -56.94 15.87
C TYR A 375 -21.23 -56.16 16.47
N ASP A 376 -21.42 -54.94 15.96
CA ASP A 376 -22.58 -54.11 16.20
C ASP A 376 -23.73 -54.58 15.30
N ILE A 377 -24.44 -55.59 15.78
CA ILE A 377 -25.62 -56.18 15.14
C ILE A 377 -26.85 -55.76 15.95
N ASP A 378 -27.92 -55.36 15.26
CA ASP A 378 -29.16 -55.01 15.94
C ASP A 378 -29.84 -56.23 16.59
N GLU A 379 -30.54 -56.00 17.70
CA GLU A 379 -31.15 -57.07 18.50
C GLU A 379 -32.09 -57.96 17.68
N ARG A 380 -32.81 -57.38 16.71
CA ARG A 380 -33.75 -58.12 15.88
C ARG A 380 -33.01 -59.06 14.93
N THR A 381 -31.99 -58.58 14.22
CA THR A 381 -31.16 -59.42 13.34
C THR A 381 -30.47 -60.53 14.14
N MET A 382 -30.00 -60.23 15.36
CA MET A 382 -29.41 -61.23 16.24
C MET A 382 -30.43 -62.31 16.67
N GLU A 383 -31.67 -61.94 17.02
CA GLU A 383 -32.74 -62.90 17.31
C GLU A 383 -33.13 -63.76 16.09
N GLU A 384 -33.20 -63.16 14.90
CA GLU A 384 -33.53 -63.84 13.65
C GLU A 384 -32.48 -64.92 13.30
N ILE A 385 -31.18 -64.62 13.43
CA ILE A 385 -30.09 -65.59 13.22
C ILE A 385 -30.20 -66.73 14.24
N MET A 386 -30.37 -66.40 15.52
CA MET A 386 -30.41 -67.39 16.62
C MET A 386 -31.63 -68.33 16.56
N THR A 387 -32.76 -67.85 16.07
CA THR A 387 -33.98 -68.65 15.93
C THR A 387 -33.94 -69.53 14.68
N SER A 388 -33.37 -69.04 13.59
CA SER A 388 -33.18 -69.79 12.34
C SER A 388 -32.23 -70.97 12.56
N GLY A 389 -31.15 -70.77 13.30
CA GLY A 389 -30.20 -71.84 13.62
C GLY A 389 -30.70 -72.93 14.55
N ARG A 390 -31.65 -72.61 15.44
CA ARG A 390 -32.32 -73.63 16.28
C ARG A 390 -33.31 -74.47 15.49
N ASN A 391 -33.94 -73.90 14.48
CA ASN A 391 -34.93 -74.59 13.65
C ASN A 391 -34.28 -75.58 12.67
N THR A 392 -33.11 -75.26 12.11
CA THR A 392 -32.32 -76.19 11.28
C THR A 392 -31.82 -77.37 12.11
N ALA A 393 -31.24 -77.13 13.29
CA ALA A 393 -30.83 -78.19 14.22
C ALA A 393 -32.01 -79.12 14.64
N SER A 394 -33.16 -78.53 14.97
CA SER A 394 -34.35 -79.27 15.43
C SER A 394 -35.08 -80.05 14.33
N GLN A 395 -35.03 -79.60 13.07
CA GLN A 395 -35.61 -80.34 11.94
C GLN A 395 -34.74 -81.54 11.53
N GLU A 396 -33.43 -81.47 11.76
CA GLU A 396 -32.51 -82.53 11.36
C GLU A 396 -32.33 -83.63 12.42
N GLU A 397 -32.43 -83.32 13.71
CA GLU A 397 -32.56 -84.35 14.77
C GLU A 397 -33.77 -85.26 14.51
N LYS A 398 -34.88 -84.70 14.01
CA LYS A 398 -36.07 -85.47 13.65
C LYS A 398 -35.84 -86.37 12.43
N LYS A 399 -35.06 -85.95 11.42
CA LYS A 399 -34.71 -86.81 10.28
C LYS A 399 -33.84 -87.99 10.72
N HIS A 400 -32.88 -87.79 11.62
CA HIS A 400 -32.00 -88.86 12.10
C HIS A 400 -32.77 -89.93 12.90
N LEU A 401 -33.76 -89.54 13.73
CA LEU A 401 -34.63 -90.50 14.43
C LEU A 401 -35.58 -91.30 13.51
N THR A 402 -35.71 -90.94 12.23
CA THR A 402 -36.61 -91.64 11.29
C THR A 402 -35.88 -92.60 10.35
N ILE A 403 -34.55 -92.63 10.36
CA ILE A 403 -33.74 -93.50 9.48
C ILE A 403 -33.37 -94.83 10.19
N ASP A 404 -33.46 -94.91 11.52
CA ASP A 404 -33.23 -96.14 12.31
C ASP A 404 -34.53 -96.91 12.66
N LYS A 405 -35.48 -96.99 11.72
CA LYS A 405 -36.63 -97.91 11.78
C LYS A 405 -36.88 -98.52 10.41
#